data_AF-A0A4Y3KYZ0-F1
#
_entry.id   AF-A0A4Y3KYZ0-F1
#
_cell.length_a   1.000
_cell.length_b   1.000
_cell.length_c   1.000
_cell.angle_alpha   90.00
_cell.angle_beta   90.00
_cell.angle_gamma   90.00
#
_symmetry.space_group_name_H-M   'P 1'
#
loop_
_entity.id
_entity.type
_entity.pdbx_description
1 polymer ?
#
loop_
_entity_poly.entity_id
_entity_poly.type
_entity_poly.pdbx_seq_one_letter_code
_entity_poly.pdbx_strand_id
1 'polypeptide(L)'
;MGQNSKFGPQGDLVASFLAEVRTRQVDWAEHAVRAENPGVTPAMIAIADMRWPRAVLSAVDNAGLEAFASLGLSRSDFADPLALGDVKVSVSSATKAIAAGDKLAIEHRRALLEPFVAEGFESAAAALQESTELP
;
A
#
# COMPACT_ATOMS: atom_id res chain seq x y z
N MET A 1 26.05 3.89 -0.64
CA MET A 1 25.93 2.43 -0.85
C MET A 1 24.59 2.01 -0.26
N GLY A 2 23.55 1.92 -1.08
CA GLY A 2 22.20 1.58 -0.61
C GLY A 2 22.18 0.14 -0.11
N GLN A 3 21.84 -0.07 1.16
CA GLN A 3 21.49 -1.40 1.62
C GLN A 3 20.21 -1.79 0.89
N ASN A 4 20.24 -2.90 0.13
CA ASN A 4 19.00 -3.48 -0.39
C ASN A 4 18.17 -3.94 0.81
N SER A 5 17.21 -3.11 1.21
CA SER A 5 16.21 -3.48 2.20
C SER A 5 15.48 -4.75 1.75
N LYS A 6 14.98 -5.55 2.69
CA LYS A 6 14.25 -6.80 2.40
C LYS A 6 13.02 -6.59 1.52
N PHE A 7 12.53 -5.34 1.44
CA PHE A 7 11.39 -4.92 0.62
C PHE A 7 11.78 -4.47 -0.80
N GLY A 8 13.06 -4.50 -1.16
CA GLY A 8 13.56 -4.05 -2.46
C GLY A 8 14.06 -2.60 -2.45
N PRO A 9 14.19 -1.97 -3.63
CA PRO A 9 14.80 -0.64 -3.78
C PRO A 9 14.11 0.46 -2.98
N GLN A 10 12.79 0.35 -2.81
CA GLN A 10 11.95 1.33 -2.10
C GLN A 10 11.69 0.96 -0.63
N GLY A 11 12.60 0.17 -0.03
CA GLY A 11 12.29 -0.48 1.23
C GLY A 11 12.21 0.43 2.45
N ASP A 12 12.83 1.61 2.43
CA ASP A 12 12.70 2.59 3.50
C ASP A 12 11.31 3.24 3.50
N LEU A 13 10.76 3.54 2.31
CA LEU A 13 9.38 4.01 2.15
C LEU A 13 8.37 2.92 2.55
N VAL A 14 8.62 1.66 2.18
CA VAL A 14 7.77 0.53 2.61
C VAL A 14 7.77 0.43 4.15
N ALA A 15 8.94 0.49 4.78
CA ALA A 15 9.05 0.42 6.24
C ALA A 15 8.32 1.59 6.92
N SER A 16 8.47 2.81 6.38
CA SER A 16 7.82 4.01 6.90
C SER A 16 6.30 3.95 6.74
N PHE A 17 5.80 3.55 5.57
CA PHE A 17 4.38 3.36 5.32
C PHE A 17 3.77 2.35 6.29
N LEU A 18 4.43 1.19 6.47
CA LEU A 18 3.96 0.19 7.41
C LEU A 18 4.03 0.67 8.86
N ALA A 19 4.96 1.55 9.22
CA ALA A 19 4.96 2.17 10.55
C ALA A 19 3.75 3.11 10.71
N GLU A 20 3.47 3.94 9.70
CA GLU A 20 2.30 4.81 9.69
C GLU A 20 1.00 4.03 9.80
N VAL A 21 0.84 2.92 9.07
CA VAL A 21 -0.35 2.04 9.18
C VAL A 21 -0.58 1.63 10.63
N ARG A 22 0.48 1.28 11.37
CA ARG A 22 0.37 0.79 12.75
C ARG A 22 0.01 1.87 13.76
N THR A 23 0.40 3.12 13.52
CA THR A 23 0.35 4.18 14.54
C THR A 23 -0.64 5.28 14.24
N ARG A 24 -1.03 5.45 12.97
CA ARG A 24 -1.89 6.55 12.54
C ARG A 24 -3.36 6.23 12.85
N GLN A 25 -4.08 7.25 13.30
CA GLN A 25 -5.52 7.17 13.48
C GLN A 25 -6.19 7.41 12.14
N VAL A 26 -6.89 6.39 11.64
CA VAL A 26 -7.59 6.40 10.37
C VAL A 26 -9.00 5.90 10.62
N ASP A 27 -10.00 6.54 10.04
CA ASP A 27 -11.32 5.94 9.92
C ASP A 27 -11.26 4.88 8.81
N TRP A 28 -10.99 3.64 9.22
CA TRP A 28 -10.82 2.54 8.27
C TRP A 28 -12.10 2.20 7.50
N ALA A 29 -13.28 2.52 8.04
CA ALA A 29 -14.54 2.33 7.35
C ALA A 29 -14.70 3.38 6.24
N GLU A 30 -14.38 4.65 6.52
CA GLU A 30 -14.37 5.70 5.50
C GLU A 30 -13.27 5.45 4.45
N HIS A 31 -12.09 5.01 4.89
CA HIS A 31 -10.99 4.63 3.99
C HIS A 31 -11.40 3.54 3.01
N ALA A 32 -12.12 2.50 3.47
CA ALA A 32 -12.58 1.42 2.59
C ALA A 32 -13.45 1.94 1.44
N VAL A 33 -14.35 2.90 1.73
CA VAL A 33 -15.18 3.54 0.71
C VAL A 33 -14.34 4.38 -0.27
N ARG A 34 -13.36 5.14 0.25
CA ARG A 34 -12.45 5.95 -0.61
C ARG A 34 -11.54 5.09 -1.48
N ALA A 35 -11.12 3.93 -0.96
CA ALA A 35 -10.29 2.97 -1.66
C ALA A 35 -11.05 2.26 -2.79
N GLU A 36 -12.38 2.29 -2.79
CA GLU A 36 -13.20 1.76 -3.86
C GLU A 36 -13.22 2.73 -5.06
N ASN A 37 -12.28 2.56 -5.99
CA ASN A 37 -12.27 3.33 -7.24
C ASN A 37 -11.98 2.45 -8.47
N PRO A 38 -12.45 2.84 -9.68
CA PRO A 38 -12.29 2.03 -10.89
C PRO A 38 -10.83 1.76 -11.30
N GLY A 39 -9.88 2.56 -10.82
CA GLY A 39 -8.45 2.41 -11.12
C GLY A 39 -7.74 1.33 -10.30
N VAL A 40 -8.32 0.90 -9.16
CA VAL A 40 -7.69 -0.08 -8.25
C VAL A 40 -7.60 -1.46 -8.88
N THR A 41 -8.67 -1.95 -9.49
CA THR A 41 -8.66 -3.30 -10.10
C THR A 41 -7.59 -3.44 -11.19
N PRO A 42 -7.49 -2.52 -12.18
CA PRO A 42 -6.38 -2.53 -13.14
C PRO A 42 -5.00 -2.44 -12.46
N ALA A 43 -4.85 -1.61 -11.43
CA ALA A 43 -3.58 -1.46 -10.71
C ALA A 43 -3.17 -2.75 -9.97
N MET A 44 -4.12 -3.44 -9.35
CA MET A 44 -3.89 -4.73 -8.69
C MET A 44 -3.50 -5.82 -9.68
N ILE A 45 -4.13 -5.86 -10.86
CA ILE A 45 -3.75 -6.78 -11.94
C ILE A 45 -2.32 -6.50 -12.39
N ALA A 46 -1.98 -5.22 -12.63
CA ALA A 46 -0.62 -4.85 -13.01
C ALA A 46 0.42 -5.30 -11.96
N ILE A 47 0.15 -5.12 -10.67
CA ILE A 47 1.01 -5.62 -9.57
C ILE A 47 1.14 -7.15 -9.59
N ALA A 48 0.05 -7.87 -9.87
CA ALA A 48 0.05 -9.33 -9.92
C ALA A 48 0.86 -9.88 -11.09
N ASP A 49 0.84 -9.19 -12.23
CA ASP A 49 1.57 -9.57 -13.45
C ASP A 49 3.07 -9.18 -13.42
N MET A 50 3.47 -8.33 -12.47
CA MET A 50 4.87 -7.95 -12.29
C MET A 50 5.75 -9.15 -11.94
N ARG A 51 6.98 -9.14 -12.47
CA ARG A 51 8.00 -10.13 -12.12
C ARG A 51 8.76 -9.70 -10.87
N TRP A 52 8.34 -10.21 -9.72
CA TRP A 52 8.98 -9.96 -8.44
C TRP A 52 10.11 -10.96 -8.14
N PRO A 53 11.23 -10.53 -7.54
CA PRO A 53 12.08 -11.44 -6.80
C PRO A 53 11.26 -12.08 -5.68
N ARG A 54 11.21 -13.43 -5.63
CA ARG A 54 10.37 -14.18 -4.68
C ARG A 54 10.55 -13.74 -3.22
N ALA A 55 11.79 -13.45 -2.81
CA ALA A 55 12.09 -12.97 -1.46
C ALA A 55 11.46 -11.61 -1.16
N VAL A 56 11.47 -10.68 -2.12
CA VAL A 56 10.86 -9.35 -1.97
C VAL A 56 9.35 -9.45 -1.88
N LEU A 57 8.72 -10.22 -2.78
CA LEU A 57 7.27 -10.43 -2.75
C LEU A 57 6.82 -11.01 -1.40
N SER A 58 7.49 -12.06 -0.94
CA SER A 58 7.17 -12.66 0.36
C SER A 58 7.40 -11.70 1.52
N ALA A 59 8.44 -10.88 1.49
CA ALA A 59 8.70 -9.91 2.56
C ALA A 59 7.62 -8.82 2.61
N VAL A 60 7.21 -8.30 1.46
CA VAL A 60 6.17 -7.28 1.34
C VAL A 60 4.80 -7.82 1.74
N ASP A 61 4.43 -9.03 1.27
CA ASP A 61 3.16 -9.67 1.62
C ASP A 61 3.04 -9.90 3.13
N ASN A 62 4.07 -10.49 3.74
CA ASN A 62 4.05 -10.77 5.17
C ASN A 62 3.99 -9.47 5.99
N ALA A 63 4.78 -8.46 5.63
CA ALA A 63 4.84 -7.23 6.40
C ALA A 63 3.56 -6.39 6.26
N GLY A 64 2.93 -6.37 5.08
CA GLY A 64 1.62 -5.75 4.86
C GLY A 64 0.52 -6.44 5.68
N LEU A 65 0.51 -7.78 5.69
CA LEU A 65 -0.44 -8.56 6.48
C LEU A 65 -0.25 -8.33 7.99
N GLU A 66 0.99 -8.30 8.47
CA GLU A 66 1.30 -8.02 9.87
C GLU A 66 0.89 -6.61 10.29
N ALA A 67 1.11 -5.60 9.43
CA ALA A 67 0.68 -4.23 9.70
C ALA A 67 -0.85 -4.14 9.78
N PHE A 68 -1.58 -4.73 8.84
CA PHE A 68 -3.04 -4.82 8.92
C PHE A 68 -3.50 -5.54 10.19
N ALA A 69 -2.90 -6.68 10.53
CA ALA A 69 -3.29 -7.45 11.72
C ALA A 69 -3.09 -6.65 13.02
N SER A 70 -2.09 -5.78 13.08
CA SER A 70 -1.84 -4.94 14.27
C SER A 70 -2.87 -3.82 14.48
N LEU A 71 -3.71 -3.53 13.48
CA LEU A 71 -4.81 -2.58 13.64
C LEU A 71 -5.88 -3.08 14.62
N GLY A 72 -5.93 -4.39 14.88
CA GLY A 72 -6.92 -4.99 15.80
C GLY A 72 -8.36 -4.91 15.30
N LEU A 73 -8.56 -4.62 14.02
CA LEU A 73 -9.89 -4.47 13.41
C LEU A 73 -10.63 -5.80 13.32
N SER A 74 -11.93 -5.71 13.47
CA SER A 74 -12.89 -6.80 13.41
C SER A 74 -14.06 -6.42 12.50
N ARG A 75 -14.88 -7.41 12.11
CA ARG A 75 -16.04 -7.14 11.23
C ARG A 75 -17.08 -6.23 11.88
N SER A 76 -17.16 -6.19 13.21
CA SER A 76 -18.11 -5.34 13.94
C SER A 76 -17.74 -3.86 13.92
N ASP A 77 -16.51 -3.53 13.51
CA ASP A 77 -16.07 -2.13 13.37
C ASP A 77 -16.61 -1.49 12.07
N PHE A 78 -17.29 -2.27 11.22
CA PHE A 78 -17.79 -1.85 9.92
C PHE A 78 -19.29 -2.10 9.78
N ALA A 79 -19.98 -1.20 9.07
CA ALA A 79 -21.38 -1.41 8.69
C ALA A 79 -21.53 -2.52 7.64
N ASP A 80 -20.58 -2.60 6.69
CA ASP A 80 -20.45 -3.71 5.75
C ASP A 80 -19.34 -4.67 6.23
N PRO A 81 -19.65 -5.93 6.57
CA PRO A 81 -18.65 -6.92 6.97
C PRO A 81 -17.57 -7.23 5.92
N LEU A 82 -17.81 -6.92 4.64
CA LEU A 82 -16.83 -7.09 3.56
C LEU A 82 -15.73 -6.03 3.58
N ALA A 83 -16.01 -4.83 4.12
CA ALA A 83 -15.07 -3.71 4.17
C ALA A 83 -13.76 -4.04 4.91
N LEU A 84 -13.78 -4.95 5.89
CA LEU A 84 -12.57 -5.44 6.54
C LEU A 84 -11.61 -6.11 5.54
N GLY A 85 -12.17 -6.86 4.59
CA GLY A 85 -11.42 -7.47 3.49
C GLY A 85 -10.82 -6.41 2.57
N ASP A 86 -11.57 -5.35 2.29
CA ASP A 86 -11.13 -4.26 1.42
C ASP A 86 -10.00 -3.46 2.05
N VAL A 87 -10.05 -3.19 3.36
CA VAL A 87 -8.95 -2.55 4.09
C VAL A 87 -7.68 -3.42 4.02
N LYS A 88 -7.81 -4.73 4.24
CA LYS A 88 -6.68 -5.66 4.11
C LYS A 88 -6.07 -5.61 2.71
N VAL A 89 -6.92 -5.66 1.68
CA VAL A 89 -6.48 -5.62 0.28
C VAL A 89 -5.80 -4.29 -0.02
N SER A 90 -6.38 -3.18 0.43
CA SER A 90 -5.87 -1.82 0.26
C SER A 90 -4.47 -1.64 0.88
N VAL A 91 -4.28 -2.05 2.14
CA VAL A 91 -2.95 -2.00 2.79
C VAL A 91 -1.94 -2.86 2.04
N SER A 92 -2.33 -4.08 1.66
CA SER A 92 -1.43 -5.01 0.96
C SER A 92 -1.03 -4.51 -0.43
N SER A 93 -1.98 -3.96 -1.20
CA SER A 93 -1.73 -3.43 -2.54
C SER A 93 -0.92 -2.15 -2.51
N ALA A 94 -1.18 -1.24 -1.56
CA ALA A 94 -0.37 -0.04 -1.35
C ALA A 94 1.08 -0.38 -1.00
N THR A 95 1.29 -1.33 -0.09
CA THR A 95 2.65 -1.78 0.28
C THR A 95 3.41 -2.29 -0.95
N LYS A 96 2.74 -3.06 -1.82
CA LYS A 96 3.32 -3.52 -3.10
C LYS A 96 3.54 -2.38 -4.08
N ALA A 97 2.63 -1.42 -4.18
CA ALA A 97 2.77 -0.27 -5.08
C ALA A 97 4.00 0.57 -4.72
N ILE A 98 4.25 0.79 -3.42
CA ILE A 98 5.46 1.47 -2.94
C ILE A 98 6.70 0.63 -3.26
N ALA A 99 6.69 -0.67 -2.93
CA ALA A 99 7.83 -1.56 -3.21
C ALA A 99 8.16 -1.67 -4.71
N ALA A 100 7.14 -1.61 -5.57
CA ALA A 100 7.27 -1.65 -7.01
C ALA A 100 7.96 -0.39 -7.55
N GLY A 101 7.71 0.78 -6.95
CA GLY A 101 8.26 2.06 -7.38
C GLY A 101 7.95 2.36 -8.85
N ASP A 102 8.97 2.81 -9.57
CA ASP A 102 8.93 3.18 -10.99
C ASP A 102 8.54 2.03 -11.94
N LYS A 103 8.62 0.77 -11.50
CA LYS A 103 8.18 -0.39 -12.29
C LYS A 103 6.67 -0.51 -12.42
N LEU A 104 5.92 0.20 -11.58
CA LEU A 104 4.47 0.32 -11.68
C LEU A 104 4.13 1.71 -12.23
N ALA A 105 3.29 1.74 -13.28
CA ALA A 105 2.85 2.99 -13.91
C ALA A 105 2.27 3.96 -12.87
N ILE A 106 2.50 5.26 -13.06
CA ILE A 106 2.13 6.28 -12.07
C ILE A 106 0.63 6.32 -11.82
N GLU A 107 -0.20 6.04 -12.83
CA GLU A 107 -1.64 5.97 -12.74
C GLU A 107 -2.08 4.83 -11.79
N HIS A 108 -1.40 3.68 -11.87
CA HIS A 108 -1.67 2.55 -10.99
C HIS A 108 -1.20 2.81 -9.56
N ARG A 109 -0.05 3.47 -9.40
CA ARG A 109 0.42 3.89 -8.07
C ARG A 109 -0.55 4.89 -7.43
N ARG A 110 -0.98 5.92 -8.18
CA ARG A 110 -1.98 6.89 -7.71
C ARG A 110 -3.27 6.21 -7.27
N ALA A 111 -3.84 5.34 -8.10
CA ALA A 111 -5.07 4.63 -7.77
C ALA A 111 -5.01 3.86 -6.44
N LEU A 112 -3.82 3.35 -6.07
CA LEU A 112 -3.60 2.57 -4.85
C LEU A 112 -3.14 3.41 -3.65
N LEU A 113 -2.48 4.54 -3.87
CA LEU A 113 -1.83 5.34 -2.82
C LEU A 113 -2.58 6.63 -2.47
N GLU A 114 -3.33 7.22 -3.40
CA GLU A 114 -4.08 8.46 -3.14
C GLU A 114 -5.08 8.36 -1.97
N PRO A 115 -5.78 7.23 -1.74
CA PRO A 115 -6.62 7.08 -0.55
C PRO A 115 -5.82 7.25 0.75
N PHE A 116 -4.61 6.68 0.82
CA PHE A 116 -3.73 6.85 1.98
C PHE A 116 -3.19 8.28 2.09
N VAL A 117 -2.90 8.94 0.97
CA VAL A 117 -2.52 10.36 0.97
C VAL A 117 -3.65 11.23 1.52
N ALA A 118 -4.91 10.92 1.21
CA ALA A 118 -6.06 11.62 1.77
C ALA A 118 -6.21 11.43 3.30
N GLU A 119 -5.75 10.28 3.82
CA GLU A 119 -5.59 10.02 5.27
C GLU A 119 -4.26 10.57 5.85
N GLY A 120 -3.51 11.31 5.02
CA GLY A 120 -2.29 12.02 5.38
C GLY A 120 -1.02 11.19 5.42
N PHE A 121 -1.02 9.94 4.93
CA PHE A 121 0.17 9.07 4.95
C PHE A 121 1.30 9.70 4.12
N GLU A 122 2.36 10.11 4.80
CA GLU A 122 3.46 10.87 4.21
C GLU A 122 4.30 9.96 3.32
N SER A 123 4.48 8.69 3.70
CA SER A 123 5.24 7.72 2.91
C SER A 123 4.54 7.40 1.58
N ALA A 124 3.20 7.37 1.58
CA ALA A 124 2.42 7.21 0.36
C ALA A 124 2.56 8.43 -0.56
N ALA A 125 2.54 9.64 0.02
CA ALA A 125 2.75 10.89 -0.73
C ALA A 125 4.17 10.96 -1.34
N ALA A 126 5.19 10.61 -0.56
CA ALA A 126 6.58 10.56 -1.02
C ALA A 126 6.76 9.55 -2.17
N ALA A 127 6.16 8.36 -2.06
CA ALA A 127 6.21 7.34 -3.11
C ALA A 127 5.57 7.78 -4.44
N LEU A 128 4.63 8.74 -4.40
CA LEU A 128 4.08 9.36 -5.61
C LEU A 128 5.00 10.44 -6.19
N GLN A 129 5.73 11.19 -5.34
CA GLN A 129 6.63 12.27 -5.76
C GLN A 129 7.88 11.76 -6.48
N GLU A 130 8.52 10.67 -6.01
CA GLU A 130 9.72 10.09 -6.62
C GLU A 130 9.53 9.67 -8.10
N SER A 131 8.28 9.53 -8.53
CA SER A 131 7.91 9.22 -9.93
C SER A 131 8.03 10.41 -10.88
N THR A 132 8.11 11.62 -10.33
CA THR A 132 8.00 12.88 -11.08
C THR A 132 9.37 13.48 -11.37
N GLU A 133 10.43 12.97 -10.75
CA GLU A 133 11.81 13.35 -11.02
C GLU A 133 12.42 12.45 -12.11
N LEU A 134 12.10 12.72 -13.37
CA LEU A 134 12.95 12.34 -14.50
C LEU A 134 13.33 13.63 -15.26
N PRO A 135 14.62 13.93 -15.46
CA PRO A 135 15.08 15.02 -16.31
C PRO A 135 14.79 14.78 -17.80
#